data_AF-A0A2N2TQC9-F1
#
_entry.id   AF-A0A2N2TQC9-F1
#
_cell.length_a   1.000
_cell.length_b   1.000
_cell.length_c   1.000
_cell.angle_alpha   90.00
_cell.angle_beta   90.00
_cell.angle_gamma   90.00
#
_symmetry.space_group_name_H-M   'P 1'
#
loop_
_entity.id
_entity.type
_entity.pdbx_description
1 polymer ?
#
loop_
_entity_poly.entity_id
_entity_poly.type
_entity_poly.pdbx_seq_one_letter_code
_entity_poly.pdbx_strand_id
1 'polypeptide(L)'
;MNVWNLVRRISAVSIVLWLTGCALSPRPAAPELAVVQTQAESEAEAYRFRFEAGDSPDTDGGSVGAGFIVVTQGETEVQSIAHDFGMSVSELDPAQWLTVADANGDGLPDFLVPNRRGEGDAPVVGSLYQFDEGSGEFELVETLSNIGLIEVTTPGCLTITQEAADTRVARQEHCYSPQAGRWVRQLSLPGLMEEGDRLASASPEAQQACAGPTPALSECRRLRLTTDRALQAALKEHKQAQRPALARERGRVYAQRYAVNLDASHRSWLRYRDNRCLAYVREQGFQAPLFQSANEACRFRLAQWQLQQYQVQ
;
A
#
# COMPACT_ATOMS: atom_id res chain seq x y z
N MET A 1 29.20 75.21 72.91
CA MET A 1 28.37 75.05 74.12
C MET A 1 27.20 74.16 73.72
N ASN A 2 27.24 72.87 74.07
CA ASN A 2 26.53 72.27 75.23
C ASN A 2 24.99 72.30 74.98
N VAL A 3 24.21 71.21 74.94
CA VAL A 3 24.06 70.13 75.95
C VAL A 3 22.96 69.12 75.47
N TRP A 4 23.19 67.82 75.72
CA TRP A 4 22.26 66.70 76.04
C TRP A 4 21.01 66.37 75.18
N ASN A 5 20.95 65.13 74.67
CA ASN A 5 20.20 63.95 75.15
C ASN A 5 18.66 64.09 75.15
N LEU A 6 17.94 63.15 74.49
CA LEU A 6 17.22 62.03 75.15
C LEU A 6 16.30 61.26 74.17
N VAL A 7 16.23 59.92 74.34
CA VAL A 7 15.18 58.96 73.92
C VAL A 7 15.16 58.57 72.43
N ARG A 8 15.60 57.41 71.94
CA ARG A 8 15.44 55.97 72.31
C ARG A 8 14.00 55.43 72.14
N ARG A 9 13.65 54.95 70.94
CA ARG A 9 12.59 53.94 70.64
C ARG A 9 12.82 53.40 69.21
N ILE A 10 13.40 52.22 69.05
CA ILE A 10 12.74 50.97 68.64
C ILE A 10 11.90 51.13 67.36
N SER A 11 12.39 50.60 66.24
CA SER A 11 11.63 49.78 65.29
C SER A 11 12.58 49.18 64.26
N ALA A 12 12.97 47.92 64.49
CA ALA A 12 13.49 47.06 63.45
C ALA A 12 12.33 46.74 62.50
N VAL A 13 12.33 47.34 61.31
CA VAL A 13 11.41 46.96 60.25
C VAL A 13 12.07 45.84 59.46
N SER A 14 11.61 44.63 59.74
CA SER A 14 11.86 43.43 58.95
C SER A 14 11.37 43.68 57.52
N ILE A 15 12.29 43.70 56.56
CA ILE A 15 11.97 43.53 55.14
C ILE A 15 11.62 42.05 54.97
N VAL A 16 10.33 41.74 55.01
CA VAL A 16 9.80 40.43 54.62
C VAL A 16 9.82 40.36 53.10
N LEU A 17 10.69 39.49 52.58
CA LEU A 17 10.69 39.05 51.20
C LEU A 17 9.31 38.50 50.82
N TRP A 18 8.62 39.17 49.90
CA TRP A 18 7.57 38.55 49.09
C TRP A 18 8.22 37.86 47.89
N LEU A 19 8.73 36.65 48.09
CA LEU A 19 8.89 35.65 47.03
C LEU A 19 7.71 34.69 47.14
N THR A 20 6.53 35.16 46.78
CA THR A 20 5.37 34.30 46.52
C THR A 20 5.70 33.43 45.33
N GLY A 21 5.81 32.12 45.59
CA GLY A 21 6.11 31.11 44.61
C GLY A 21 5.10 31.12 43.46
N CYS A 22 5.62 31.18 42.24
CA CYS A 22 4.93 30.59 41.10
C CYS A 22 4.83 29.09 41.37
N ALA A 23 3.72 28.65 41.95
CA ALA A 23 3.33 27.26 41.89
C ALA A 23 3.15 26.93 40.39
N LEU A 24 4.10 26.21 39.81
CA LEU A 24 3.88 25.55 38.53
C LEU A 24 2.69 24.61 38.76
N SER A 25 1.51 24.99 38.25
CA SER A 25 0.42 24.05 38.10
C SER A 25 0.96 22.85 37.31
N PRO A 26 0.79 21.61 37.79
CA PRO A 26 1.22 20.44 37.03
C PRO A 26 0.53 20.50 35.67
N ARG A 27 1.35 20.57 34.62
CA ARG A 27 0.86 20.50 33.25
C ARG A 27 0.10 19.16 33.14
N PRO A 28 -1.15 19.15 32.63
CA PRO A 28 -1.84 17.88 32.43
C PRO A 28 -0.94 16.98 31.58
N ALA A 29 -0.72 15.74 32.04
CA ALA A 29 0.04 14.77 31.27
C ALA A 29 -0.59 14.65 29.89
N ALA A 30 0.23 14.70 28.84
CA ALA A 30 -0.27 14.47 27.50
C ALA A 30 -0.93 13.08 27.45
N PRO A 31 -2.05 12.92 26.73
CA PRO A 31 -2.66 11.60 26.51
C PRO A 31 -1.61 10.63 25.96
N GLU A 32 -1.39 9.52 26.68
CA GLU A 32 -0.42 8.48 26.34
C GLU A 32 -1.04 7.52 25.30
N LEU A 33 -0.29 7.22 24.24
CA LEU A 33 -0.71 6.27 23.21
C LEU A 33 -0.55 4.84 23.73
N ALA A 34 -1.50 3.97 23.39
CA ALA A 34 -1.48 2.58 23.87
C ALA A 34 -0.27 1.83 23.31
N VAL A 35 0.36 0.96 24.11
CA VAL A 35 1.41 0.06 23.60
C VAL A 35 0.77 -0.97 22.66
N VAL A 36 1.28 -1.07 21.44
CA VAL A 36 0.85 -2.06 20.44
C VAL A 36 1.81 -3.24 20.47
N GLN A 37 1.30 -4.46 20.58
CA GLN A 37 2.12 -5.69 20.62
C GLN A 37 1.75 -6.60 19.46
N THR A 38 2.76 -7.24 18.85
CA THR A 38 2.56 -8.26 17.82
C THR A 38 3.36 -9.51 18.14
N GLN A 39 2.76 -10.69 17.92
CA GLN A 39 3.48 -11.96 17.96
C GLN A 39 3.98 -12.28 16.55
N ALA A 40 5.29 -12.48 16.39
CA ALA A 40 5.82 -13.14 15.21
C ALA A 40 5.43 -14.64 15.28
N GLU A 41 5.07 -15.26 14.15
CA GLU A 41 4.60 -16.66 14.11
C GLU A 41 5.70 -17.70 14.38
N SER A 42 6.96 -17.29 14.57
CA SER A 42 8.05 -18.17 15.01
C SER A 42 8.45 -17.84 16.45
N GLU A 43 9.01 -18.80 17.19
CA GLU A 43 9.36 -18.74 18.63
C GLU A 43 10.31 -17.59 19.07
N ALA A 44 10.55 -16.59 18.22
CA ALA A 44 11.19 -15.32 18.55
C ALA A 44 10.28 -14.43 19.40
N GLU A 45 10.87 -13.69 20.32
CA GLU A 45 10.15 -12.76 21.20
C GLU A 45 9.34 -11.74 20.38
N ALA A 46 8.09 -11.53 20.78
CA ALA A 46 7.14 -10.58 20.19
C ALA A 46 7.72 -9.14 20.15
N TYR A 47 7.56 -8.45 19.02
CA TYR A 47 7.87 -7.03 18.92
C TYR A 47 6.78 -6.21 19.65
N ARG A 48 7.20 -5.19 20.38
CA ARG A 48 6.30 -4.19 20.99
C ARG A 48 6.67 -2.80 20.51
N PHE A 49 5.64 -2.04 20.15
CA PHE A 49 5.73 -0.67 19.67
C PHE A 49 5.13 0.26 20.71
N ARG A 50 5.89 1.29 21.09
CA ARG A 50 5.44 2.37 21.96
C ARG A 50 5.86 3.69 21.34
N PHE A 51 5.06 4.73 21.54
CA PHE A 51 5.44 6.07 21.12
C PHE A 51 5.97 6.85 22.33
N GLU A 52 7.18 7.38 22.20
CA GLU A 52 7.74 8.35 23.13
C GLU A 52 7.68 9.74 22.51
N ALA A 53 6.87 10.62 23.08
CA ALA A 53 6.84 12.02 22.65
C ALA A 53 8.20 12.66 22.90
N GLY A 54 8.73 13.38 21.91
CA GLY A 54 9.97 14.14 22.06
C GLY A 54 9.76 15.41 22.90
N ASP A 55 10.87 16.00 23.35
CA ASP A 55 10.86 17.25 24.14
C ASP A 55 10.51 18.51 23.31
N SER A 56 10.10 18.35 22.04
CA SER A 56 9.91 19.47 21.12
C SER A 56 8.74 20.36 21.56
N PRO A 57 8.95 21.68 21.70
CA PRO A 57 7.98 22.61 22.26
C PRO A 57 6.95 23.08 21.23
N ASP A 58 6.40 22.21 20.38
CA ASP A 58 5.23 22.58 19.57
C ASP A 58 4.01 22.71 20.48
N THR A 59 3.99 23.85 21.15
CA THR A 59 3.07 24.31 22.18
C THR A 59 1.82 24.95 21.60
N ASP A 60 1.62 24.86 20.29
CA ASP A 60 0.40 25.35 19.65
C ASP A 60 -0.72 24.28 19.76
N GLY A 61 -0.93 23.81 20.98
CA GLY A 61 -2.26 23.49 21.52
C GLY A 61 -3.09 22.39 20.86
N GLY A 62 -2.50 21.38 20.22
CA GLY A 62 -3.30 20.28 19.67
C GLY A 62 -2.54 19.04 19.20
N SER A 63 -1.39 19.19 18.53
CA SER A 63 -0.68 18.11 17.80
C SER A 63 -0.10 16.99 18.69
N VAL A 64 -0.21 15.72 18.27
CA VAL A 64 0.71 14.65 18.69
C VAL A 64 2.06 15.05 18.09
N GLY A 65 2.95 15.56 18.94
CA GLY A 65 4.23 16.12 18.52
C GLY A 65 5.17 15.08 17.91
N ALA A 66 6.24 15.58 17.31
CA ALA A 66 7.37 14.75 16.89
C ALA A 66 7.94 13.95 18.09
N GLY A 67 8.27 12.69 17.85
CA GLY A 67 8.81 11.78 18.85
C GLY A 67 9.44 10.55 18.22
N PHE A 68 9.44 9.45 18.97
CA PHE A 68 10.03 8.19 18.54
C PHE A 68 9.04 7.05 18.68
N ILE A 69 8.88 6.27 17.62
CA ILE A 69 8.32 4.92 17.71
C ILE A 69 9.46 4.03 18.19
N VAL A 70 9.39 3.62 19.45
CA VAL A 70 10.37 2.72 20.06
C VAL A 70 9.89 1.30 19.86
N VAL A 71 10.75 0.49 19.23
CA VAL A 71 10.55 -0.92 18.97
C VAL A 71 11.38 -1.71 19.96
N THR A 72 10.71 -2.63 20.66
CA THR A 72 11.36 -3.52 21.63
C THR A 72 11.11 -4.98 21.27
N GLN A 73 12.11 -5.82 21.52
CA GLN A 73 12.00 -7.27 21.50
C GLN A 73 12.28 -7.78 22.92
N GLY A 74 11.26 -8.39 23.54
CA GLY A 74 11.29 -8.67 24.97
C GLY A 74 11.37 -7.39 25.80
N GLU A 75 12.48 -7.21 26.52
CA GLU A 75 12.78 -6.01 27.32
C GLU A 75 13.90 -5.15 26.70
N THR A 76 14.39 -5.53 25.51
CA THR A 76 15.48 -4.83 24.83
C THR A 76 14.93 -3.90 23.76
N GLU A 77 15.31 -2.64 23.79
CA GLU A 77 15.10 -1.72 22.68
C GLU A 77 15.97 -2.13 21.50
N VAL A 78 15.33 -2.43 20.37
CA VAL A 78 16.01 -2.84 19.13
C VAL A 78 16.07 -1.71 18.12
N GLN A 79 15.13 -0.77 18.17
CA GLN A 79 15.10 0.38 17.27
C GLN A 79 14.31 1.55 17.86
N SER A 80 14.72 2.77 17.50
CA SER A 80 13.98 4.01 17.78
C SER A 80 13.83 4.80 16.49
N ILE A 81 12.59 4.94 16.01
CA ILE A 81 12.27 5.52 14.71
C ILE A 81 11.65 6.90 14.93
N ALA A 82 12.31 7.95 14.45
CA ALA A 82 11.76 9.30 14.52
C ALA A 82 10.46 9.38 13.70
N HIS A 83 9.40 9.86 14.33
CA HIS A 83 8.09 9.98 13.69
C HIS A 83 7.37 11.26 14.13
N ASP A 84 6.67 11.88 13.20
CA ASP A 84 5.81 13.04 13.42
C ASP A 84 4.42 12.69 12.89
N PHE A 85 3.39 12.91 13.70
CA PHE A 85 2.02 12.63 13.28
C PHE A 85 1.36 13.83 12.60
N GLY A 86 1.94 15.04 12.67
CA GLY A 86 1.44 16.23 11.99
C GLY A 86 -0.06 16.51 12.20
N MET A 87 -0.66 16.04 13.31
CA MET A 87 -2.10 16.07 13.60
C MET A 87 -2.34 16.06 15.11
N SER A 88 -3.54 16.43 15.56
CA SER A 88 -3.86 16.48 17.00
C SER A 88 -4.04 15.13 17.67
N VAL A 89 -3.76 15.04 18.98
CA VAL A 89 -4.00 13.79 19.72
C VAL A 89 -5.48 13.42 19.75
N SER A 90 -6.37 14.39 19.63
CA SER A 90 -7.81 14.15 19.46
C SER A 90 -8.19 13.59 18.08
N GLU A 91 -7.32 13.71 17.07
CA GLU A 91 -7.51 13.17 15.73
C GLU A 91 -6.86 11.78 15.56
N LEU A 92 -5.94 11.43 16.44
CA LEU A 92 -5.36 10.10 16.52
C LEU A 92 -6.23 9.22 17.41
N ASP A 93 -6.54 8.00 16.98
CA ASP A 93 -7.11 7.00 17.90
C ASP A 93 -5.98 6.47 18.79
N PRO A 94 -5.96 6.77 20.10
CA PRO A 94 -4.87 6.35 20.98
C PRO A 94 -4.76 4.84 21.11
N ALA A 95 -5.83 4.09 20.81
CA ALA A 95 -5.86 2.64 20.82
C ALA A 95 -5.45 2.02 19.47
N GLN A 96 -5.47 2.80 18.38
CA GLN A 96 -5.22 2.32 17.01
C GLN A 96 -4.29 3.26 16.22
N TRP A 97 -3.28 3.82 16.90
CA TRP A 97 -2.33 4.74 16.28
C TRP A 97 -1.29 4.04 15.38
N LEU A 98 -1.21 2.71 15.42
CA LEU A 98 -0.32 1.90 14.61
C LEU A 98 -1.00 0.57 14.26
N THR A 99 -0.83 0.13 13.03
CA THR A 99 -1.33 -1.15 12.52
C THR A 99 -0.17 -2.04 12.18
N VAL A 100 -0.10 -3.24 12.76
CA VAL A 100 0.87 -4.27 12.37
C VAL A 100 0.22 -5.23 11.38
N ALA A 101 0.91 -5.53 10.28
CA ALA A 101 0.46 -6.48 9.27
C ALA A 101 1.67 -7.04 8.50
N ASP A 102 1.55 -8.24 7.94
CA ASP A 102 2.48 -8.72 6.91
C ASP A 102 2.13 -8.03 5.58
N ALA A 103 2.72 -6.86 5.34
CA ALA A 103 2.37 -6.04 4.19
C ALA A 103 3.04 -6.59 2.92
N ASN A 104 4.31 -6.99 3.01
CA ASN A 104 5.10 -7.46 1.86
C ASN A 104 4.94 -8.97 1.56
N GLY A 105 4.26 -9.74 2.43
CA GLY A 105 3.92 -11.14 2.25
C GLY A 105 5.05 -12.12 2.59
N ASP A 106 6.04 -11.70 3.38
CA ASP A 106 7.18 -12.53 3.76
C ASP A 106 6.96 -13.32 5.07
N GLY A 107 5.83 -13.08 5.75
CA GLY A 107 5.48 -13.73 7.02
C GLY A 107 6.06 -13.04 8.26
N LEU A 108 6.69 -11.87 8.09
CA LEU A 108 7.22 -11.03 9.17
C LEU A 108 6.31 -9.83 9.40
N PRO A 109 6.32 -9.24 10.62
CA PRO A 109 5.50 -8.08 10.89
C PRO A 109 6.10 -6.84 10.20
N ASP A 110 5.32 -6.20 9.35
CA ASP A 110 5.50 -4.79 8.95
C ASP A 110 4.56 -3.91 9.79
N PHE A 111 4.72 -2.59 9.73
CA PHE A 111 3.72 -1.71 10.35
C PHE A 111 3.40 -0.46 9.54
N LEU A 112 2.18 0.02 9.75
CA LEU A 112 1.65 1.25 9.19
C LEU A 112 1.35 2.22 10.32
N VAL A 113 1.77 3.46 10.14
CA VAL A 113 1.54 4.53 11.12
C VAL A 113 1.00 5.77 10.41
N PRO A 114 -0.06 6.43 10.94
CA PRO A 114 -0.49 7.74 10.47
C PRO A 114 0.65 8.76 10.55
N ASN A 115 0.86 9.55 9.49
CA ASN A 115 1.90 10.59 9.45
C ASN A 115 1.31 12.00 9.41
N ARG A 116 0.20 12.23 8.71
CA ARG A 116 -0.43 13.56 8.68
C ARG A 116 -1.89 13.49 8.32
N ARG A 117 -2.62 14.53 8.72
CA ARG A 117 -3.97 14.76 8.23
C ARG A 117 -3.91 15.11 6.74
N GLY A 118 -4.85 14.57 5.96
CA GLY A 118 -5.16 15.13 4.63
C GLY A 118 -5.74 16.55 4.76
N GLU A 119 -5.69 17.34 3.68
CA GLU A 119 -6.33 18.66 3.67
C GLU A 119 -7.87 18.50 3.62
N GLY A 120 -8.60 19.18 4.52
CA GLY A 120 -10.07 19.12 4.54
C GLY A 120 -10.63 17.74 4.93
N ASP A 121 -11.39 17.14 4.00
CA ASP A 121 -11.99 15.80 4.11
C ASP A 121 -11.08 14.70 3.53
N ALA A 122 -9.87 15.05 3.09
CA ALA A 122 -8.91 14.11 2.54
C ALA A 122 -8.50 13.06 3.59
N PRO A 123 -8.24 11.80 3.15
CA PRO A 123 -7.92 10.73 4.07
C PRO A 123 -6.57 10.96 4.76
N VAL A 124 -6.41 10.36 5.94
CA VAL A 124 -5.15 10.37 6.69
C VAL A 124 -4.04 9.74 5.84
N VAL A 125 -2.91 10.42 5.77
CA VAL A 125 -1.74 9.93 5.03
C VAL A 125 -0.91 9.05 5.95
N GLY A 126 -0.62 7.83 5.50
CA GLY A 126 0.17 6.85 6.25
C GLY A 126 1.65 6.78 5.84
N SER A 127 2.46 6.24 6.72
CA SER A 127 3.81 5.72 6.43
C SER A 127 3.82 4.21 6.63
N LEU A 128 4.51 3.51 5.74
CA LEU A 128 4.73 2.06 5.81
C LEU A 128 6.18 1.80 6.15
N TYR A 129 6.40 1.00 7.19
CA TYR A 129 7.70 0.51 7.61
C TYR A 129 7.74 -1.00 7.42
N GLN A 130 8.72 -1.47 6.64
CA GLN A 130 8.90 -2.88 6.33
C GLN A 130 10.03 -3.45 7.19
N PHE A 131 9.85 -4.65 7.75
CA PHE A 131 10.94 -5.31 8.46
C PHE A 131 11.98 -5.84 7.46
N ASP A 132 13.25 -5.55 7.70
CA ASP A 132 14.36 -6.09 6.92
C ASP A 132 15.12 -7.13 7.74
N GLU A 133 15.01 -8.41 7.36
CA GLU A 133 15.74 -9.50 8.02
C GLU A 133 17.27 -9.31 8.01
N GLY A 134 17.80 -8.60 7.01
CA GLY A 134 19.24 -8.39 6.85
C GLY A 134 19.83 -7.51 7.94
N SER A 135 19.14 -6.41 8.25
CA SER A 135 19.51 -5.46 9.31
C SER A 135 18.91 -5.82 10.67
N GLY A 136 17.77 -6.50 10.70
CA GLY A 136 16.96 -6.69 11.91
C GLY A 136 16.19 -5.43 12.31
N GLU A 137 16.06 -4.46 11.41
CA GLU A 137 15.43 -3.16 11.64
C GLU A 137 14.20 -2.97 10.74
N PHE A 138 13.33 -2.02 11.12
CA PHE A 138 12.22 -1.57 10.28
C PHE A 138 12.65 -0.37 9.42
N GLU A 139 12.49 -0.49 8.11
CA GLU A 139 12.86 0.54 7.13
C GLU A 139 11.63 1.22 6.51
N LEU A 140 11.70 2.54 6.35
CA LEU A 140 10.64 3.32 5.71
C LEU A 140 10.54 2.97 4.21
N VAL A 141 9.36 2.55 3.77
CA VAL A 141 9.05 2.37 2.35
C VAL A 141 8.71 3.72 1.74
N GLU A 142 9.73 4.50 1.38
CA GLU A 142 9.57 5.88 0.87
C GLU A 142 8.58 5.97 -0.29
N THR A 143 8.62 5.00 -1.20
CA THR A 143 7.79 5.02 -2.43
C THR A 143 6.29 4.89 -2.19
N LEU A 144 5.87 4.36 -1.04
CA LEU A 144 4.46 4.15 -0.68
C LEU A 144 4.01 5.00 0.51
N SER A 145 4.95 5.58 1.23
CA SER A 145 4.68 6.45 2.37
C SER A 145 4.35 7.87 1.89
N ASN A 146 3.61 8.61 2.70
CA ASN A 146 3.38 10.06 2.52
C ASN A 146 2.52 10.47 1.31
N ILE A 147 1.94 9.49 0.60
CA ILE A 147 1.15 9.73 -0.61
C ILE A 147 -0.37 9.58 -0.42
N GLY A 148 -0.83 8.81 0.57
CA GLY A 148 -2.26 8.62 0.84
C GLY A 148 -2.53 7.68 2.01
N LEU A 149 -3.79 7.29 2.17
CA LEU A 149 -4.19 6.25 3.12
C LEU A 149 -3.75 4.89 2.60
N ILE A 150 -3.02 4.16 3.42
CA ILE A 150 -2.49 2.83 3.10
C ILE A 150 -3.32 1.78 3.83
N GLU A 151 -3.84 0.80 3.10
CA GLU A 151 -4.60 -0.31 3.64
C GLU A 151 -4.03 -1.63 3.11
N VAL A 152 -3.55 -2.51 3.97
CA VAL A 152 -3.14 -3.87 3.56
C VAL A 152 -4.39 -4.65 3.18
N THR A 153 -4.45 -5.13 1.93
CA THR A 153 -5.62 -5.85 1.41
C THR A 153 -5.47 -7.35 1.58
N THR A 154 -4.29 -7.87 1.30
CA THR A 154 -3.88 -9.27 1.50
C THR A 154 -2.38 -9.30 1.77
N PRO A 155 -1.82 -10.37 2.37
CA PRO A 155 -0.37 -10.52 2.48
C PRO A 155 0.31 -10.29 1.13
N GLY A 156 1.28 -9.37 1.09
CA GLY A 156 2.00 -8.96 -0.12
C GLY A 156 1.33 -7.91 -0.98
N CYS A 157 0.14 -7.42 -0.64
CA CYS A 157 -0.55 -6.37 -1.38
C CYS A 157 -1.25 -5.35 -0.46
N LEU A 158 -1.28 -4.10 -0.93
CA LEU A 158 -1.96 -3.00 -0.26
C LEU A 158 -2.63 -2.09 -1.27
N THR A 159 -3.57 -1.28 -0.78
CA THR A 159 -4.15 -0.18 -1.54
C THR A 159 -3.79 1.16 -0.95
N ILE A 160 -3.57 2.12 -1.83
CA ILE A 160 -3.28 3.52 -1.52
C ILE A 160 -4.44 4.35 -2.05
N THR A 161 -5.13 5.01 -1.14
CA THR A 161 -6.25 5.89 -1.43
C THR A 161 -5.80 7.33 -1.24
N GLN A 162 -5.75 8.08 -2.33
CA GLN A 162 -5.29 9.47 -2.35
C GLN A 162 -6.35 10.37 -3.00
N GLU A 163 -6.42 11.62 -2.57
CA GLU A 163 -7.23 12.63 -3.26
C GLU A 163 -6.54 13.01 -4.58
N ALA A 164 -7.30 12.99 -5.68
CA ALA A 164 -6.85 13.45 -6.98
C ALA A 164 -7.10 14.94 -7.14
N ALA A 165 -6.37 15.58 -8.06
CA ALA A 165 -6.43 17.03 -8.32
C ALA A 165 -7.82 17.57 -8.71
N ASP A 166 -8.79 16.72 -8.98
CA ASP A 166 -10.15 17.07 -9.39
C ASP A 166 -11.22 16.58 -8.40
N THR A 167 -10.87 16.46 -7.11
CA THR A 167 -11.75 16.00 -6.01
C THR A 167 -12.21 14.54 -6.12
N ARG A 168 -11.72 13.79 -7.12
CA ARG A 168 -11.93 12.34 -7.19
C ARG A 168 -10.97 11.62 -6.24
N VAL A 169 -11.42 10.52 -5.67
CA VAL A 169 -10.54 9.61 -4.93
C VAL A 169 -9.87 8.66 -5.93
N ALA A 170 -8.53 8.70 -5.99
CA ALA A 170 -7.75 7.76 -6.76
C ALA A 170 -7.29 6.60 -5.86
N ARG A 171 -7.74 5.38 -6.17
CA ARG A 171 -7.28 4.16 -5.53
C ARG A 171 -6.23 3.48 -6.39
N GLN A 172 -5.08 3.18 -5.81
CA GLN A 172 -3.99 2.44 -6.45
C GLN A 172 -3.74 1.17 -5.64
N GLU A 173 -3.58 0.04 -6.30
CA GLU A 173 -3.15 -1.19 -5.64
C GLU A 173 -1.65 -1.35 -5.88
N HIS A 174 -0.91 -1.79 -4.86
CA HIS A 174 0.51 -2.07 -4.92
C HIS A 174 0.76 -3.44 -4.32
N CYS A 175 1.59 -4.25 -4.98
CA CYS A 175 2.00 -5.53 -4.43
C CYS A 175 3.52 -5.60 -4.37
N TYR A 176 4.05 -6.19 -3.32
CA TYR A 176 5.46 -6.46 -3.20
C TYR A 176 5.87 -7.55 -4.18
N SER A 177 7.04 -7.38 -4.78
CA SER A 177 7.63 -8.36 -5.67
C SER A 177 8.91 -8.90 -5.01
N PRO A 178 8.88 -10.12 -4.47
CA PRO A 178 10.09 -10.75 -3.91
C PRO A 178 11.19 -10.89 -4.95
N GLN A 179 10.82 -11.14 -6.22
CA GLN A 179 11.77 -11.19 -7.33
C GLN A 179 12.42 -9.84 -7.61
N ALA A 180 11.70 -8.73 -7.38
CA ALA A 180 12.20 -7.38 -7.59
C ALA A 180 12.90 -6.77 -6.38
N GLY A 181 12.63 -7.31 -5.18
CA GLY A 181 12.95 -6.65 -3.92
C GLY A 181 12.31 -5.26 -3.80
N ARG A 182 11.10 -5.07 -4.34
CA ARG A 182 10.40 -3.77 -4.26
C ARG A 182 8.90 -3.86 -4.48
N TRP A 183 8.22 -2.81 -4.05
CA TRP A 183 6.81 -2.57 -4.31
C TRP A 183 6.55 -2.18 -5.77
N VAL A 184 5.46 -2.69 -6.30
CA VAL A 184 5.05 -2.46 -7.68
C VAL A 184 3.57 -2.14 -7.73
N ARG A 185 3.26 -0.99 -8.34
CA ARG A 185 1.89 -0.59 -8.61
C ARG A 185 1.21 -1.62 -9.53
N GLN A 186 0.10 -2.17 -9.08
CA GLN A 186 -0.84 -2.87 -9.93
C GLN A 186 -1.57 -1.82 -10.77
N LEU A 187 -1.21 -1.72 -12.04
CA LEU A 187 -2.07 -1.02 -12.98
C LEU A 187 -3.22 -1.96 -13.35
N SER A 188 -4.43 -1.60 -12.94
CA SER A 188 -5.65 -2.11 -13.54
C SER A 188 -5.57 -1.82 -15.04
N LEU A 189 -5.52 -2.88 -15.87
CA LEU A 189 -5.49 -2.69 -17.31
C LEU A 189 -6.77 -1.93 -17.72
N PRO A 190 -6.67 -0.75 -18.34
CA PRO A 190 -7.83 0.05 -18.71
C PRO A 190 -8.78 -0.79 -19.59
N GLY A 191 -10.03 -0.94 -19.15
CA GLY A 191 -11.07 -1.70 -19.86
C GLY A 191 -11.15 -3.21 -19.53
N LEU A 192 -10.40 -3.72 -18.55
CA LEU A 192 -10.41 -5.15 -18.20
C LEU A 192 -10.81 -5.48 -16.76
N MET A 193 -10.91 -4.50 -15.86
CA MET A 193 -11.00 -4.78 -14.41
C MET A 193 -12.18 -4.16 -13.66
N GLU A 194 -13.12 -3.46 -14.30
CA GLU A 194 -14.38 -3.11 -13.60
C GLU A 194 -15.32 -4.33 -13.43
N GLU A 195 -15.04 -5.47 -14.07
CA GLU A 195 -15.74 -6.75 -13.88
C GLU A 195 -14.80 -7.82 -13.28
N GLY A 196 -14.14 -7.49 -12.17
CA GLY A 196 -13.22 -8.38 -11.43
C GLY A 196 -13.79 -9.74 -11.04
N ASP A 197 -15.12 -9.92 -11.05
CA ASP A 197 -15.79 -11.17 -10.67
C ASP A 197 -15.99 -12.20 -11.79
N ARG A 198 -15.65 -11.89 -13.05
CA ARG A 198 -15.97 -12.78 -14.18
C ARG A 198 -14.83 -13.66 -14.69
N LEU A 199 -13.62 -13.58 -14.14
CA LEU A 199 -12.48 -14.42 -14.53
C LEU A 199 -12.53 -15.89 -14.03
N ALA A 200 -13.71 -16.39 -13.66
CA ALA A 200 -13.96 -17.67 -12.99
C ALA A 200 -13.68 -18.96 -13.80
N SER A 201 -13.10 -18.89 -15.00
CA SER A 201 -12.85 -20.09 -15.82
C SER A 201 -11.44 -20.69 -15.68
N ALA A 202 -10.53 -20.03 -14.97
CA ALA A 202 -9.24 -20.61 -14.61
C ALA A 202 -9.26 -21.15 -13.18
N SER A 203 -8.53 -22.24 -12.91
CA SER A 203 -8.37 -22.71 -11.54
C SER A 203 -7.72 -21.61 -10.68
N PRO A 204 -8.10 -21.47 -9.41
CA PRO A 204 -7.50 -20.50 -8.49
C PRO A 204 -5.97 -20.58 -8.47
N GLU A 205 -5.42 -21.79 -8.52
CA GLU A 205 -3.98 -22.07 -8.60
C GLU A 205 -3.32 -21.45 -9.85
N ALA A 206 -3.99 -21.51 -11.00
CA ALA A 206 -3.48 -20.94 -12.25
C ALA A 206 -3.54 -19.41 -12.25
N GLN A 207 -4.55 -18.84 -11.60
CA GLN A 207 -4.61 -17.39 -11.41
C GLN A 207 -3.50 -16.92 -10.48
N GLN A 208 -3.24 -17.66 -9.39
CA GLN A 208 -2.21 -17.35 -8.41
C GLN A 208 -0.79 -17.41 -9.00
N ALA A 209 -0.49 -18.41 -9.83
CA ALA A 209 0.83 -18.56 -10.47
C ALA A 209 1.17 -17.45 -11.50
N CYS A 210 0.16 -16.74 -12.02
CA CYS A 210 0.31 -15.53 -12.85
C CYS A 210 -0.17 -14.25 -12.14
N ALA A 211 -0.47 -14.33 -10.84
CA ALA A 211 -0.93 -13.19 -10.07
C ALA A 211 0.21 -12.22 -9.83
N GLY A 212 -0.16 -10.95 -9.68
CA GLY A 212 0.80 -9.89 -9.45
C GLY A 212 1.67 -9.56 -10.68
N PRO A 213 2.64 -8.67 -10.49
CA PRO A 213 3.43 -8.08 -11.57
C PRO A 213 4.67 -8.89 -11.95
N THR A 214 5.09 -9.83 -11.11
CA THR A 214 6.34 -10.60 -11.27
C THR A 214 6.14 -12.07 -10.92
N PRO A 215 5.28 -12.80 -11.65
CA PRO A 215 5.06 -14.20 -11.36
C PRO A 215 6.30 -15.05 -11.65
N ALA A 216 6.29 -16.30 -11.18
CA ALA A 216 7.28 -17.29 -11.62
C ALA A 216 7.23 -17.44 -13.15
N LEU A 217 8.29 -17.00 -13.84
CA LEU A 217 8.29 -16.85 -15.30
C LEU A 217 7.94 -18.16 -16.03
N SER A 218 8.53 -19.28 -15.58
CA SER A 218 8.35 -20.59 -16.21
C SER A 218 6.92 -21.11 -16.10
N GLU A 219 6.32 -20.96 -14.91
CA GLU A 219 4.95 -21.38 -14.62
C GLU A 219 3.95 -20.50 -15.35
N CYS A 220 4.10 -19.18 -15.25
CA CYS A 220 3.17 -18.27 -15.91
C CYS A 220 3.24 -18.39 -17.44
N ARG A 221 4.44 -18.61 -18.01
CA ARG A 221 4.60 -18.92 -19.44
C ARG A 221 3.88 -20.21 -19.84
N ARG A 222 3.94 -21.26 -19.02
CA ARG A 222 3.26 -22.54 -19.27
C ARG A 222 1.74 -22.33 -19.29
N LEU A 223 1.22 -21.61 -18.30
CA LEU A 223 -0.20 -21.28 -18.19
C LEU A 223 -0.68 -20.46 -19.39
N ARG A 224 0.06 -19.41 -19.78
CA ARG A 224 -0.23 -18.64 -20.99
C ARG A 224 -0.28 -19.52 -22.25
N LEU A 225 0.66 -20.45 -22.44
CA LEU A 225 0.61 -21.36 -23.61
C LEU A 225 -0.66 -22.21 -23.61
N THR A 226 -1.07 -22.71 -22.45
CA THR A 226 -2.30 -23.47 -22.31
C THR A 226 -3.52 -22.62 -22.64
N THR A 227 -3.60 -21.38 -22.13
CA THR A 227 -4.67 -20.44 -22.43
C THR A 227 -4.71 -20.06 -23.92
N ASP A 228 -3.55 -19.83 -24.55
CA ASP A 228 -3.49 -19.54 -25.99
C ASP A 228 -4.00 -20.71 -26.84
N ARG A 229 -3.74 -21.96 -26.44
CA ARG A 229 -4.30 -23.15 -27.12
C ARG A 229 -5.81 -23.24 -26.94
N ALA A 230 -6.31 -22.99 -25.73
CA ALA A 230 -7.75 -22.95 -25.46
C ALA A 230 -8.42 -21.84 -26.29
N LEU A 231 -7.78 -20.68 -26.40
CA LEU A 231 -8.25 -19.56 -27.21
C LEU A 231 -8.34 -19.91 -28.70
N GLN A 232 -7.32 -20.58 -29.25
CA GLN A 232 -7.35 -21.08 -30.63
C GLN A 232 -8.45 -22.13 -30.86
N ALA A 233 -8.68 -23.00 -29.88
CA ALA A 233 -9.76 -23.98 -29.94
C ALA A 233 -11.14 -23.30 -29.95
N ALA A 234 -11.37 -22.35 -29.04
CA ALA A 234 -12.61 -21.58 -28.97
C ALA A 234 -12.88 -20.78 -30.26
N LEU A 235 -11.84 -20.15 -30.84
CA LEU A 235 -11.95 -19.47 -32.14
C LEU A 235 -12.39 -20.43 -33.26
N LYS A 236 -11.82 -21.64 -33.29
CA LYS A 236 -12.15 -22.66 -34.29
C LYS A 236 -13.60 -23.13 -34.13
N GLU A 237 -14.04 -23.37 -32.92
CA GLU A 237 -15.42 -23.76 -32.60
C GLU A 237 -16.42 -22.66 -32.99
N HIS A 238 -16.17 -21.42 -32.57
CA HIS A 238 -16.99 -20.26 -32.94
C HIS A 238 -17.11 -20.12 -34.47
N LYS A 239 -15.99 -20.26 -35.19
CA LYS A 239 -15.96 -20.25 -36.66
C LYS A 239 -16.79 -21.40 -37.26
N GLN A 240 -16.71 -22.60 -36.68
CA GLN A 240 -17.47 -23.77 -37.14
C GLN A 240 -18.97 -23.63 -36.88
N ALA A 241 -19.38 -23.02 -35.77
CA ALA A 241 -20.77 -22.76 -35.43
C ALA A 241 -21.41 -21.70 -36.33
N GLN A 242 -20.71 -20.59 -36.59
CA GLN A 242 -21.25 -19.45 -37.35
C GLN A 242 -21.32 -19.70 -38.88
N ARG A 243 -20.36 -20.46 -39.42
CA ARG A 243 -20.21 -20.59 -40.88
C ARG A 243 -21.44 -21.22 -41.58
N PRO A 244 -22.09 -22.28 -41.08
CA PRO A 244 -23.29 -22.83 -41.70
C PRO A 244 -24.48 -21.86 -41.68
N ALA A 245 -24.68 -21.13 -40.57
CA ALA A 245 -25.74 -20.14 -40.44
C ALA A 245 -25.56 -19.01 -41.46
N LEU A 246 -24.37 -18.39 -41.49
CA LEU A 246 -24.03 -17.35 -42.45
C LEU A 246 -24.10 -17.82 -43.91
N ALA A 247 -23.77 -19.08 -44.18
CA ALA A 247 -23.87 -19.64 -45.52
C ALA A 247 -25.33 -19.78 -45.99
N ARG A 248 -26.26 -20.08 -45.08
CA ARG A 248 -27.71 -20.12 -45.36
C ARG A 248 -28.30 -18.72 -45.55
N GLU A 249 -27.91 -17.77 -44.70
CA GLU A 249 -28.48 -16.42 -44.68
C GLU A 249 -27.89 -15.48 -45.75
N ARG A 250 -26.57 -15.55 -45.97
CA ARG A 250 -25.83 -14.59 -46.82
C ARG A 250 -25.00 -15.23 -47.92
N GLY A 251 -25.10 -16.56 -48.08
CA GLY A 251 -24.41 -17.32 -49.11
C GLY A 251 -22.98 -17.75 -48.75
N ARG A 252 -22.48 -18.77 -49.47
CA ARG A 252 -21.19 -19.43 -49.19
C ARG A 252 -19.98 -18.50 -49.28
N VAL A 253 -19.98 -17.57 -50.24
CA VAL A 253 -18.88 -16.60 -50.43
C VAL A 253 -18.74 -15.68 -49.22
N TYR A 254 -19.86 -15.19 -48.68
CA TYR A 254 -19.85 -14.35 -47.49
C TYR A 254 -19.32 -15.12 -46.28
N ALA A 255 -19.84 -16.34 -46.03
CA ALA A 255 -19.40 -17.18 -44.93
C ALA A 255 -17.89 -17.51 -44.99
N GLN A 256 -17.34 -17.71 -46.19
CA GLN A 256 -15.91 -17.92 -46.38
C GLN A 256 -15.09 -16.66 -46.06
N ARG A 257 -15.53 -15.48 -46.54
CA ARG A 257 -14.86 -14.20 -46.23
C ARG A 257 -14.90 -13.89 -44.74
N TYR A 258 -16.03 -14.14 -44.09
CA TYR A 258 -16.16 -14.02 -42.64
C TYR A 258 -15.11 -14.87 -41.90
N ALA A 259 -14.97 -16.15 -42.26
CA ALA A 259 -13.98 -17.05 -41.66
C ALA A 259 -12.53 -16.54 -41.81
N VAL A 260 -12.17 -16.07 -43.01
CA VAL A 260 -10.83 -15.49 -43.28
C VAL A 260 -10.61 -14.20 -42.49
N ASN A 261 -11.62 -13.33 -42.43
CA ASN A 261 -11.54 -12.08 -41.67
C ASN A 261 -11.42 -12.36 -40.17
N LEU A 262 -12.14 -13.34 -39.64
CA LEU A 262 -12.05 -13.74 -38.24
C LEU A 262 -10.62 -14.21 -37.88
N ASP A 263 -10.01 -15.05 -38.72
CA ASP A 263 -8.62 -15.48 -38.53
C ASP A 263 -7.63 -14.30 -38.63
N ALA A 264 -7.88 -13.33 -39.52
CA ALA A 264 -7.06 -12.12 -39.65
C ALA A 264 -7.20 -11.20 -38.42
N SER A 265 -8.42 -10.99 -37.93
CA SER A 265 -8.71 -10.21 -36.73
C SER A 265 -8.04 -10.82 -35.50
N HIS A 266 -8.08 -12.15 -35.33
CA HIS A 266 -7.40 -12.81 -34.23
C HIS A 266 -5.87 -12.61 -34.27
N ARG A 267 -5.25 -12.71 -35.46
CA ARG A 267 -3.80 -12.40 -35.62
C ARG A 267 -3.47 -10.94 -35.29
N SER A 268 -4.33 -10.00 -35.68
CA SER A 268 -4.18 -8.58 -35.31
C SER A 268 -4.30 -8.38 -33.82
N TRP A 269 -5.23 -9.06 -33.16
CA TRP A 269 -5.39 -9.03 -31.72
C TRP A 269 -4.16 -9.56 -30.97
N LEU A 270 -3.56 -10.67 -31.42
CA LEU A 270 -2.31 -11.19 -30.83
C LEU A 270 -1.17 -10.16 -30.88
N ARG A 271 -1.00 -9.47 -32.03
CA ARG A 271 -0.02 -8.38 -32.15
C ARG A 271 -0.32 -7.21 -31.23
N TYR A 272 -1.58 -6.81 -31.15
CA TYR A 272 -2.03 -5.76 -30.24
C TYR A 272 -1.71 -6.12 -28.78
N ARG A 273 -2.09 -7.34 -28.34
CA ARG A 273 -1.80 -7.86 -27.01
C ARG A 273 -0.32 -7.77 -26.69
N ASP A 274 0.52 -8.31 -27.56
CA ASP A 274 1.96 -8.40 -27.31
C ASP A 274 2.60 -7.00 -27.24
N ASN A 275 2.19 -6.07 -28.11
CA ASN A 275 2.66 -4.69 -28.07
C ASN A 275 2.14 -3.93 -26.84
N ARG A 276 0.87 -4.12 -26.46
CA ARG A 276 0.28 -3.47 -25.28
C ARG A 276 0.96 -3.93 -24.00
N CYS A 277 1.21 -5.24 -23.85
CA CYS A 277 1.94 -5.76 -22.70
C CYS A 277 3.38 -5.27 -22.64
N LEU A 278 4.06 -5.17 -23.79
CA LEU A 278 5.39 -4.61 -23.84
C LEU A 278 5.43 -3.15 -23.37
N ALA A 279 4.49 -2.32 -23.85
CA ALA A 279 4.36 -0.93 -23.43
C ALA A 279 4.02 -0.83 -21.93
N TYR A 280 3.06 -1.62 -21.47
CA TYR A 280 2.63 -1.68 -20.08
C TYR A 280 3.80 -1.98 -19.12
N VAL A 281 4.61 -2.99 -19.40
CA VAL A 281 5.76 -3.35 -18.56
C VAL A 281 6.82 -2.24 -18.56
N ARG A 282 7.01 -1.53 -19.68
CA ARG A 282 7.93 -0.38 -19.74
C ARG A 282 7.46 0.79 -18.90
N GLU A 283 6.16 1.11 -18.95
CA GLU A 283 5.54 2.19 -18.17
C GLU A 283 5.69 1.97 -16.65
N GLN A 284 5.82 0.71 -16.20
CA GLN A 284 6.04 0.37 -14.80
C GLN A 284 7.51 0.45 -14.34
N GLY A 285 8.44 0.73 -15.25
CA GLY A 285 9.87 0.84 -14.90
C GLY A 285 10.45 -0.44 -14.29
N PHE A 286 9.96 -1.62 -14.68
CA PHE A 286 10.52 -2.91 -14.23
C PHE A 286 12.00 -3.02 -14.57
N GLN A 287 12.79 -3.58 -13.64
CA GLN A 287 14.16 -3.96 -13.94
C GLN A 287 14.18 -5.03 -15.05
N ALA A 288 15.24 -5.04 -15.85
CA ALA A 288 15.38 -5.95 -16.99
C ALA A 288 15.12 -7.45 -16.67
N PRO A 289 15.54 -8.00 -15.52
CA PRO A 289 15.28 -9.42 -15.19
C PRO A 289 13.79 -9.77 -15.06
N LEU A 290 12.97 -8.81 -14.59
CA LEU A 290 11.54 -9.01 -14.29
C LEU A 290 10.64 -8.68 -15.47
N PHE A 291 11.22 -8.03 -16.47
CA PHE A 291 10.51 -7.60 -17.66
C PHE A 291 9.80 -8.77 -18.35
N GLN A 292 10.42 -9.95 -18.35
CA GLN A 292 9.84 -11.13 -18.97
C GLN A 292 8.65 -11.69 -18.17
N SER A 293 8.76 -11.78 -16.84
CA SER A 293 7.68 -12.32 -16.01
C SER A 293 6.44 -11.43 -16.07
N ALA A 294 6.64 -10.12 -15.92
CA ALA A 294 5.58 -9.12 -16.05
C ALA A 294 4.88 -9.15 -17.42
N ASN A 295 5.66 -9.30 -18.50
CA ASN A 295 5.11 -9.36 -19.86
C ASN A 295 4.28 -10.64 -20.08
N GLU A 296 4.74 -11.79 -19.57
CA GLU A 296 3.97 -13.04 -19.65
C GLU A 296 2.69 -12.98 -18.81
N ALA A 297 2.72 -12.36 -17.62
CA ALA A 297 1.54 -12.14 -16.77
C ALA A 297 0.47 -11.31 -17.50
N CYS A 298 0.87 -10.20 -18.12
CA CYS A 298 -0.04 -9.36 -18.90
C CYS A 298 -0.65 -10.12 -20.08
N ARG A 299 0.17 -10.89 -20.82
CA ARG A 299 -0.31 -11.69 -21.97
C ARG A 299 -1.31 -12.76 -21.53
N PHE A 300 -1.06 -13.40 -20.39
CA PHE A 300 -1.96 -14.38 -19.81
C PHE A 300 -3.33 -13.78 -19.49
N ARG A 301 -3.37 -12.67 -18.75
CA ARG A 301 -4.64 -12.00 -18.38
C ARG A 301 -5.44 -11.57 -19.61
N LEU A 302 -4.78 -10.98 -20.61
CA LEU A 302 -5.44 -10.61 -21.88
C LEU A 302 -5.97 -11.83 -22.64
N ALA A 303 -5.24 -12.95 -22.64
CA ALA A 303 -5.68 -14.19 -23.27
C ALA A 303 -6.89 -14.81 -22.57
N GLN A 304 -6.94 -14.78 -21.23
CA GLN A 304 -8.09 -15.24 -20.47
C GLN A 304 -9.34 -14.40 -20.80
N TRP A 305 -9.21 -13.07 -20.78
CA TRP A 305 -10.33 -12.20 -21.13
C TRP A 305 -10.86 -12.47 -22.54
N GLN A 306 -9.98 -12.58 -23.54
CA GLN A 306 -10.40 -12.86 -24.91
C GLN A 306 -11.03 -14.25 -25.08
N LEU A 307 -10.56 -15.25 -24.33
CA LEU A 307 -11.15 -16.58 -24.32
C LEU A 307 -12.60 -16.52 -23.84
N GLN A 308 -12.89 -15.74 -22.80
CA GLN A 308 -14.25 -15.55 -22.30
C GLN A 308 -15.15 -14.88 -23.34
N GLN A 309 -14.64 -13.90 -24.07
CA GLN A 309 -15.41 -13.26 -25.15
C GLN A 309 -15.86 -14.24 -26.24
N TYR A 310 -15.10 -15.31 -26.50
CA TYR A 310 -15.50 -16.36 -27.43
C TYR A 310 -16.44 -17.42 -26.82
N GLN A 311 -16.47 -17.56 -25.50
CA GLN A 311 -17.32 -18.54 -24.80
C GLN A 311 -18.74 -18.03 -24.51
N VAL A 312 -18.93 -16.71 -24.41
CA VAL A 312 -20.22 -16.07 -24.08
C VAL A 312 -21.16 -15.93 -25.31
N GLN A 313 -20.65 -16.18 -26.53
CA GLN A 313 -21.38 -16.00 -27.80
C GLN A 313 -21.90 -17.31 -28.39
#